data_AF-A0AAV8BUM4-F1
#
_entry.id   AF-A0AAV8BUM4-F1
#
_cell.length_a   1.000
_cell.length_b   1.000
_cell.length_c   1.000
_cell.angle_alpha   90.00
_cell.angle_beta   90.00
_cell.angle_gamma   90.00
#
_symmetry.space_group_name_H-M   'P 1'
#
loop_
_entity.id
_entity.type
_entity.pdbx_description
1 polymer ?
#
loop_
_entity_poly.entity_id
_entity_poly.type
_entity_poly.pdbx_seq_one_letter_code
_entity_poly.pdbx_strand_id
1 'polypeptide(L)'
;MDPYALIICRTQEQRSSVASGKGTDPDWNETFVFSTSDDVSELIIKLMDSDVDSDDFVGEASIPLEAVYVEGNIPTTVYNVVKDGEYRGEIKIGLTFNPEGHRPDEYS
;
A
#
# COMPACT_ATOMS: atom_id res chain seq x y z
N MET A 1 -20.07 -2.47 -5.60
CA MET A 1 -18.75 -1.83 -5.53
C MET A 1 -18.43 -1.54 -4.09
N ASP A 2 -17.82 -2.56 -3.50
CA ASP A 2 -17.37 -2.61 -2.12
C ASP A 2 -15.86 -2.85 -2.19
N PRO A 3 -15.06 -1.84 -2.58
CA PRO A 3 -13.66 -2.06 -2.86
C PRO A 3 -12.85 -2.24 -1.58
N TYR A 4 -11.87 -3.16 -1.60
CA TYR A 4 -10.88 -3.34 -0.56
C TYR A 4 -9.48 -3.42 -1.18
N ALA A 5 -8.47 -3.02 -0.40
CA ALA A 5 -7.08 -3.07 -0.80
C ALA A 5 -6.37 -4.26 -0.16
N LEU A 6 -5.58 -4.98 -0.96
CA LEU A 6 -4.61 -5.97 -0.50
C LEU A 6 -3.22 -5.36 -0.64
N ILE A 7 -2.56 -5.15 0.49
CA ILE A 7 -1.24 -4.56 0.57
C ILE A 7 -0.24 -5.69 0.79
N ILE A 8 0.64 -5.89 -0.19
CA ILE A 8 1.61 -6.97 -0.24
C ILE A 8 3.01 -6.37 -0.15
N CYS A 9 3.69 -6.71 0.94
CA CYS A 9 5.08 -6.38 1.18
C CYS A 9 5.88 -7.69 1.27
N ARG A 10 6.40 -8.15 0.12
CA ARG A 10 7.01 -9.47 -0.05
C ARG A 10 6.15 -10.64 0.41
N THR A 11 6.45 -11.20 1.59
CA THR A 11 5.79 -12.37 2.19
C THR A 11 4.69 -11.95 3.16
N GLN A 12 4.60 -10.66 3.48
CA GLN A 12 3.54 -10.10 4.31
C GLN A 12 2.42 -9.60 3.40
N GLU A 13 1.20 -9.99 3.74
CA GLU A 13 -0.02 -9.53 3.08
C GLU A 13 -0.96 -9.02 4.17
N GLN A 14 -1.48 -7.81 3.99
CA GLN A 14 -2.52 -7.25 4.84
C GLN A 14 -3.68 -6.78 3.97
N ARG A 15 -4.90 -7.09 4.42
CA ARG A 15 -6.14 -6.64 3.77
C ARG A 15 -6.68 -5.42 4.51
N SER A 16 -7.17 -4.44 3.79
CA SER A 16 -7.97 -3.37 4.35
C SER A 16 -9.39 -3.82 4.63
N SER A 17 -10.12 -2.98 5.36
CA SER A 17 -11.59 -3.06 5.34
C SER A 17 -12.13 -2.69 3.96
N VAL A 18 -13.39 -3.02 3.74
CA VAL A 18 -14.15 -2.47 2.60
C VAL A 18 -14.21 -0.95 2.76
N ALA A 19 -13.86 -0.23 1.71
CA ALA A 19 -13.81 1.21 1.71
C ALA A 19 -15.17 1.80 2.07
N SER A 20 -15.14 2.88 2.85
CA SER A 20 -16.32 3.68 3.07
C SER A 20 -16.39 4.75 1.99
N GLY A 21 -17.56 4.93 1.37
CA GLY A 21 -17.72 5.89 0.29
C GLY A 21 -18.84 5.45 -0.65
N LYS A 22 -19.41 6.40 -1.39
CA LYS A 22 -20.39 6.10 -2.44
C LYS A 22 -19.84 6.58 -3.76
N GLY A 23 -19.91 5.72 -4.78
CA GLY A 23 -19.49 6.07 -6.14
C GLY A 23 -18.04 5.67 -6.41
N THR A 24 -17.27 6.59 -7.00
CA THR A 24 -15.95 6.31 -7.60
C THR A 24 -14.75 6.79 -6.77
N ASP A 25 -14.98 7.34 -5.58
CA ASP A 25 -13.93 7.85 -4.68
C ASP A 25 -14.03 7.11 -3.32
N PRO A 26 -13.59 5.85 -3.26
CA PRO A 26 -13.57 5.08 -2.02
C PRO A 26 -12.52 5.62 -1.06
N ASP A 27 -12.88 5.70 0.23
CA ASP A 27 -11.99 6.16 1.29
C ASP A 27 -11.76 5.03 2.30
N TRP A 28 -10.49 4.73 2.54
CA TRP A 28 -10.07 3.78 3.58
C TRP A 28 -9.58 4.49 4.83
N ASN A 29 -8.71 5.49 4.68
CA ASN A 29 -8.00 6.14 5.80
C ASN A 29 -7.38 5.15 6.80
N GLU A 30 -6.95 3.98 6.31
CA GLU A 30 -6.32 2.93 7.09
C GLU A 30 -4.80 3.01 7.03
N THR A 31 -4.14 2.66 8.13
CA THR A 31 -2.67 2.61 8.21
C THR A 31 -2.23 1.18 8.45
N PHE A 32 -1.30 0.70 7.63
CA PHE A 32 -0.70 -0.62 7.74
C PHE A 32 0.77 -0.49 8.09
N VAL A 33 1.25 -1.34 8.99
CA VAL A 33 2.66 -1.39 9.39
C VAL A 33 3.25 -2.71 8.92
N PHE A 34 4.38 -2.64 8.23
CA PHE A 34 5.13 -3.80 7.75
C PHE A 34 6.55 -3.72 8.27
N SER A 35 7.08 -4.86 8.71
CA SER A 35 8.51 -4.98 9.00
C SER A 35 9.25 -5.22 7.69
N THR A 36 10.06 -4.27 7.25
CA THR A 36 10.85 -4.38 6.01
C THR A 36 12.33 -4.61 6.32
N SER A 37 12.95 -5.52 5.59
CA SER A 37 14.40 -5.72 5.56
C SER A 37 15.02 -4.97 4.38
N ASP A 38 16.35 -4.84 4.34
CA ASP A 38 17.10 -4.10 3.29
C ASP A 38 16.83 -4.56 1.85
N ASP A 39 16.22 -5.72 1.67
CA ASP A 39 15.96 -6.36 0.39
C ASP A 39 14.51 -6.20 -0.12
N VAL A 40 13.70 -5.38 0.55
CA VAL A 40 12.38 -4.93 0.04
C VAL A 40 12.58 -3.66 -0.78
N SER A 41 12.19 -3.67 -2.05
CA SER A 41 12.30 -2.48 -2.93
C SER A 41 10.96 -1.81 -3.23
N GLU A 42 9.85 -2.53 -3.10
CA GLU A 42 8.52 -2.06 -3.48
C GLU A 42 7.42 -2.67 -2.61
N LEU A 43 6.29 -1.96 -2.56
CA LEU A 43 5.03 -2.38 -1.99
C LEU A 43 4.01 -2.52 -3.12
N ILE A 44 3.30 -3.64 -3.19
CA ILE A 44 2.24 -3.85 -4.18
C ILE A 44 0.90 -3.66 -3.48
N ILE A 45 0.04 -2.82 -4.06
CA ILE A 45 -1.33 -2.64 -3.59
C ILE A 45 -2.28 -3.09 -4.68
N LYS A 46 -3.05 -4.13 -4.40
CA LYS A 46 -4.09 -4.63 -5.29
C LYS A 46 -5.44 -4.13 -4.80
N LEU A 47 -6.21 -3.53 -5.70
CA LEU A 47 -7.59 -3.15 -5.46
C LEU A 47 -8.50 -4.26 -5.95
N MET A 48 -9.35 -4.73 -5.05
CA MET A 48 -10.36 -5.76 -5.26
C MET A 48 -11.73 -5.14 -4.98
N ASP A 49 -12.78 -5.63 -5.62
CA ASP A 49 -14.17 -5.28 -5.30
C ASP A 49 -14.89 -6.51 -4.78
N SER A 50 -15.35 -6.47 -3.52
CA SER A 50 -16.10 -7.60 -2.95
C SER A 50 -17.57 -7.51 -3.34
N ASP A 51 -17.92 -8.04 -4.51
CA ASP A 51 -19.32 -8.27 -4.86
C ASP A 51 -19.81 -9.62 -4.30
N VAL A 52 -21.13 -9.77 -4.16
CA VAL A 52 -21.78 -10.91 -3.46
C VAL A 52 -21.42 -12.28 -4.06
N ASP A 53 -21.10 -12.33 -5.34
CA ASP A 53 -20.87 -13.57 -6.09
C ASP A 53 -19.38 -13.88 -6.33
N SER A 54 -18.51 -12.88 -6.42
CA SER A 54 -17.06 -13.05 -6.62
C SER A 54 -16.32 -11.75 -6.33
N ASP A 55 -15.14 -11.86 -5.73
CA ASP A 55 -14.22 -10.74 -5.60
C ASP A 55 -13.60 -10.44 -6.98
N ASP A 56 -13.84 -9.23 -7.51
CA ASP A 56 -13.33 -8.80 -8.81
C ASP A 56 -12.04 -8.00 -8.65
N PHE A 57 -10.99 -8.39 -9.38
CA PHE A 57 -9.75 -7.62 -9.41
C PHE A 57 -9.94 -6.32 -10.21
N VAL A 58 -9.74 -5.17 -9.57
CA VAL A 58 -9.91 -3.84 -10.18
C VAL A 58 -8.62 -3.35 -10.83
N GLY A 59 -7.49 -3.58 -10.17
CA GLY A 59 -6.16 -3.21 -10.66
C GLY A 59 -5.13 -3.18 -9.53
N GLU A 60 -3.89 -2.85 -9.85
CA GLU A 60 -2.80 -2.77 -8.88
C GLU A 60 -1.93 -1.52 -9.07
N ALA A 61 -1.31 -1.10 -7.98
CA ALA A 61 -0.28 -0.08 -7.96
C ALA A 61 1.00 -0.67 -7.35
N SER A 62 2.14 -0.43 -7.99
CA SER A 62 3.46 -0.68 -7.41
C SER A 62 4.03 0.63 -6.87
N ILE A 63 4.44 0.60 -5.60
CA ILE A 63 4.95 1.75 -4.87
C ILE A 63 6.42 1.48 -4.51
N PRO A 64 7.37 2.19 -5.12
CA PRO A 64 8.78 2.04 -4.78
C PRO A 64 9.06 2.56 -3.37
N LEU A 65 9.73 1.75 -2.55
CA LEU A 65 10.08 2.10 -1.18
C LEU A 65 11.43 2.83 -1.08
N GLU A 66 12.24 2.81 -2.14
CA GLU A 66 13.55 3.50 -2.17
C GLU A 66 13.43 4.98 -1.76
N ALA A 67 12.42 5.69 -2.27
CA ALA A 67 12.20 7.09 -1.93
C ALA A 67 11.93 7.27 -0.43
N VAL A 68 11.08 6.43 0.19
CA VAL A 68 10.79 6.55 1.62
C VAL A 68 11.97 6.11 2.49
N TYR A 69 12.82 5.20 2.03
CA TYR A 69 14.05 4.84 2.76
C TYR A 69 15.06 5.99 2.78
N VAL A 70 15.10 6.82 1.74
CA VAL A 70 15.99 7.99 1.66
C VAL A 70 15.41 9.21 2.38
N GLU A 71 14.14 9.54 2.12
CA GLU A 71 13.50 10.74 2.66
C GLU A 71 12.91 10.53 4.07
N GLY A 72 12.70 9.28 4.48
CA GLY A 72 12.08 8.89 5.76
C GLY A 72 10.55 9.07 5.79
N ASN A 73 10.02 10.08 5.09
CA ASN A 73 8.60 10.33 4.96
C ASN A 73 8.27 10.80 3.54
N ILE A 74 7.30 10.14 2.92
CA ILE A 74 6.70 10.55 1.66
C ILE A 74 5.27 11.00 1.98
N PRO A 75 4.91 12.26 1.69
CA PRO A 75 3.55 12.73 1.90
C PRO A 75 2.59 11.97 0.99
N THR A 76 1.28 12.09 1.28
CA THR A 76 0.23 11.46 0.49
C THR A 76 0.39 11.79 -1.00
N THR A 77 0.85 10.80 -1.76
CA THR A 77 1.20 10.90 -3.18
C THR A 77 0.26 10.01 -4.00
N VAL A 78 0.00 10.43 -5.24
CA VAL A 78 -0.89 9.73 -6.15
C VAL A 78 -0.11 8.68 -6.93
N TYR A 79 -0.60 7.44 -6.94
CA TYR A 79 -0.05 6.32 -7.69
C TYR A 79 -1.09 5.81 -8.69
N ASN A 80 -0.63 5.48 -9.90
CA ASN A 80 -1.49 4.96 -10.94
C ASN A 80 -1.87 3.51 -10.64
N VAL A 81 -3.16 3.21 -10.72
CA VAL A 81 -3.70 1.86 -10.68
C VAL A 81 -3.78 1.35 -12.11
N VAL A 82 -3.16 0.19 -12.36
CA VAL A 82 -3.07 -0.43 -13.67
C VAL A 82 -3.64 -1.85 -13.60
N LYS A 83 -4.35 -2.27 -14.64
CA LYS A 83 -4.82 -3.65 -14.82
C LYS A 83 -4.51 -4.08 -16.24
N ASP A 84 -3.77 -5.18 -16.40
CA ASP A 84 -3.38 -5.72 -17.71
C ASP A 84 -2.69 -4.69 -18.63
N GLY A 85 -1.92 -3.76 -18.03
CA GLY A 85 -1.23 -2.68 -18.75
C GLY A 85 -2.09 -1.45 -19.07
N GLU A 86 -3.39 -1.46 -18.71
CA GLU A 86 -4.31 -0.35 -18.90
C GLU A 86 -4.51 0.45 -17.61
N TYR A 87 -4.51 1.77 -17.72
CA TYR A 87 -4.79 2.67 -16.60
C TYR A 87 -6.26 2.55 -16.15
N ARG A 88 -6.47 2.32 -14.85
CA ARG A 88 -7.78 2.11 -14.23
C ARG A 88 -8.18 3.19 -13.23
N GLY A 89 -7.26 4.08 -12.88
CA GLY A 89 -7.50 5.14 -11.92
C GLY A 89 -6.25 5.40 -11.08
N GLU A 90 -6.47 5.97 -9.91
CA GLU A 90 -5.41 6.47 -9.05
C GLU A 90 -5.71 6.12 -7.60
N ILE A 91 -4.66 5.94 -6.80
CA ILE A 91 -4.75 5.75 -5.36
C ILE A 91 -3.80 6.72 -4.64
N LYS A 92 -4.25 7.29 -3.53
CA LYS A 92 -3.48 8.21 -2.69
C LYS A 92 -2.86 7.46 -1.51
N ILE A 93 -1.54 7.50 -1.39
CA ILE A 93 -0.81 6.74 -0.37
C ILE A 93 0.26 7.65 0.24
N GLY A 94 0.30 7.71 1.57
CA GLY A 94 1.43 8.27 2.32
C GLY A 94 2.34 7.15 2.83
N LEU A 95 3.65 7.36 2.82
CA LEU A 95 4.62 6.39 3.31
C LEU A 95 5.44 7.02 4.43
N THR A 96 5.70 6.25 5.49
CA THR A 96 6.64 6.65 6.53
C THR A 96 7.52 5.46 6.85
N PHE A 97 8.82 5.65 6.75
CA PHE A 97 9.81 4.66 7.12
C PHE A 97 10.34 4.99 8.51
N ASN A 98 10.15 4.06 9.44
CA ASN A 98 10.70 4.17 10.79
C ASN A 98 11.83 3.15 10.92
N PRO A 99 13.11 3.56 10.77
CA PRO A 99 14.23 2.65 10.93
C PRO A 99 14.22 2.13 12.37
N GLU A 100 14.24 0.80 12.56
CA GLU A 100 14.51 0.22 13.87
C GLU A 100 15.95 0.61 14.24
N GLY A 101 16.05 1.61 15.12
CA GLY A 101 17.33 2.20 15.47
C GLY A 101 18.31 1.10 15.90
N HIS A 102 19.46 1.07 15.23
CA HIS A 102 20.67 0.57 15.86
C HIS A 102 20.80 1.38 17.15
N ARG A 103 20.44 0.77 18.30
CA ARG A 103 20.68 1.38 19.61
C ARG A 103 22.17 1.70 19.65
N PRO A 104 22.56 2.98 19.69
CA PRO A 104 23.94 3.28 20.03
C PRO A 104 24.16 2.74 21.45
N ASP A 105 25.27 2.03 21.64
CA ASP A 105 25.96 1.83 22.92
C ASP A 105 25.23 1.05 24.06
N GLU A 106 25.25 -0.29 23.99
CA GLU A 106 25.46 -1.15 25.17
C GLU A 106 26.68 -2.05 24.95
N TYR A 107 27.87 -1.43 24.85
CA TYR A 107 29.14 -2.08 25.19
C TYR A 107 29.89 -1.12 26.12
N SER A 108 29.66 -1.28 27.42
CA SER A 108 30.55 -0.80 28.49
C SER A 108 31.38 -1.96 29.02
#